data_AF-A0A2W6PL86-F1
#
_entry.id   AF-A0A2W6PL86-F1
#
_cell.length_a   1.000
_cell.length_b   1.000
_cell.length_c   1.000
_cell.angle_alpha   90.00
_cell.angle_beta   90.00
_cell.angle_gamma   90.00
#
_symmetry.space_group_name_H-M   'P 1'
#
loop_
_entity.id
_entity.type
_entity.pdbx_description
1 polymer ?
#
loop_
_entity_poly.entity_id
_entity_poly.type
_entity_poly.pdbx_seq_one_letter_code
_entity_poly.pdbx_strand_id
1 'polypeptide(L)'
;LEEVKAINLLPAHEFPTDKAAIELFRSQWRDTFEVKRDPEHIYQQVSKGTLPAGIEYWQPLFFSEPLPPLFSYFPANTLLVNTGDLENSAERFQADTLARFENRGVDPMRPLLPPQSLW
;
A
#
# COMPACT_ATOMS: atom_id res chain seq x y z
N LEU A 1 9.44 35.62 -9.66
CA LEU A 1 8.53 35.06 -8.64
C LEU A 1 7.26 35.89 -8.71
N GLU A 2 6.14 35.26 -9.02
CA GLU A 2 4.83 35.91 -9.13
C GLU A 2 3.99 35.58 -7.91
N GLU A 3 3.20 36.55 -7.45
CA GLU A 3 2.33 36.39 -6.28
C GLU A 3 1.08 35.57 -6.63
N VAL A 4 0.75 34.60 -5.79
CA VAL A 4 -0.43 33.73 -5.96
C VAL A 4 -1.39 33.87 -4.79
N LYS A 5 -2.70 33.86 -5.07
CA LYS A 5 -3.75 34.07 -4.05
C LYS A 5 -3.94 32.87 -3.11
N ALA A 6 -3.63 31.66 -3.57
CA ALA A 6 -3.78 30.44 -2.80
C ALA A 6 -2.89 29.32 -3.38
N ILE A 7 -2.61 28.32 -2.54
CA ILE A 7 -1.98 27.06 -2.92
C ILE A 7 -2.83 25.91 -2.39
N ASN A 8 -2.85 24.79 -3.12
CA ASN A 8 -3.45 23.55 -2.64
C ASN A 8 -2.34 22.56 -2.32
N LEU A 9 -2.20 22.19 -1.04
CA LEU A 9 -1.18 21.27 -0.58
C LEU A 9 -1.82 19.90 -0.34
N LEU A 10 -1.42 18.92 -1.14
CA LEU A 10 -1.83 17.53 -0.97
C LEU A 10 -1.00 16.84 0.13
N PRO A 11 -1.47 15.71 0.65
CA PRO A 11 -0.70 14.90 1.60
C PRO A 11 0.66 14.49 1.04
N ALA A 12 1.62 14.23 1.94
CA ALA A 12 2.98 13.83 1.57
C ALA A 12 3.08 12.40 1.02
N HIS A 13 2.11 11.54 1.34
CA HIS A 13 2.05 10.12 0.96
C HIS A 13 0.63 9.73 0.54
N GLU A 14 0.51 8.58 -0.13
CA GLU A 14 -0.77 7.98 -0.55
C GLU A 14 -1.54 7.33 0.62
N PHE A 15 -1.04 7.43 1.84
CA PHE A 15 -1.66 6.97 3.07
C PHE A 15 -1.38 7.95 4.22
N PRO A 16 -2.26 8.01 5.23
CA PRO A 16 -2.08 8.91 6.36
C PRO A 16 -0.91 8.45 7.26
N THR A 17 -0.17 9.41 7.80
CA THR A 17 1.02 9.17 8.65
C THR A 17 0.93 9.85 10.00
N ASP A 18 -0.28 10.25 10.41
CA ASP A 18 -0.54 10.85 11.71
C ASP A 18 -0.63 9.78 12.81
N LYS A 19 -0.79 10.21 14.07
CA LYS A 19 -0.85 9.28 15.20
C LYS A 19 -2.03 8.31 15.09
N ALA A 20 -3.17 8.78 14.59
CA ALA A 20 -4.36 7.96 14.42
C ALA A 20 -4.12 6.84 13.38
N ALA A 21 -3.47 7.16 12.26
CA ALA A 21 -3.10 6.18 11.25
C ALA A 21 -2.07 5.16 11.76
N ILE A 22 -1.10 5.58 12.56
CA ILE A 22 -0.14 4.67 13.19
C ILE A 22 -0.85 3.71 14.17
N GLU A 23 -1.82 4.20 14.94
CA GLU A 23 -2.63 3.37 15.83
C GLU A 23 -3.48 2.35 15.06
N LEU A 24 -4.13 2.78 13.98
CA LEU A 24 -4.90 1.92 13.08
C LEU A 24 -4.00 0.84 12.46
N PHE A 25 -2.86 1.25 11.88
CA PHE A 25 -1.86 0.34 11.33
C PHE A 25 -1.44 -0.71 12.35
N ARG A 26 -1.13 -0.29 13.58
CA ARG A 26 -0.75 -1.21 14.65
C ARG A 26 -1.88 -2.18 15.03
N SER A 27 -3.13 -1.74 14.99
CA SER A 27 -4.28 -2.62 15.24
C SER A 27 -4.40 -3.67 14.15
N GLN A 28 -4.56 -3.23 12.90
CA GLN A 28 -4.75 -4.14 11.76
C GLN A 28 -3.55 -5.07 11.55
N TRP A 29 -2.33 -4.60 11.85
CA TRP A 29 -1.14 -5.45 11.86
C TRP A 29 -1.29 -6.62 12.82
N ARG A 30 -1.71 -6.39 14.07
CA ARG A 30 -1.85 -7.47 15.07
C ARG A 30 -2.95 -8.47 14.71
N ASP A 31 -3.95 -8.01 13.95
CA ASP A 31 -5.03 -8.87 13.47
C ASP A 31 -4.59 -9.75 12.28
N THR A 32 -3.54 -9.33 11.56
CA THR A 32 -3.09 -9.98 10.31
C THR A 32 -1.77 -10.76 10.48
N PHE A 33 -0.86 -10.24 11.30
CA PHE A 33 0.52 -10.72 11.43
C PHE A 33 0.95 -10.81 12.89
N GLU A 34 1.91 -11.69 13.14
CA GLU A 34 2.61 -11.70 14.42
C GLU A 34 3.51 -10.47 14.60
N VAL A 35 3.79 -10.13 15.86
CA VAL A 35 4.64 -9.00 16.20
C VAL A 35 5.92 -9.49 16.85
N LYS A 36 7.07 -9.05 16.30
CA LYS A 36 8.37 -9.23 16.94
C LYS A 36 8.80 -7.96 17.68
N ARG A 37 9.63 -8.15 18.71
CA ARG A 37 10.22 -7.05 19.51
C ARG A 37 11.47 -6.44 18.86
N ASP A 38 11.91 -6.99 17.73
CA ASP A 38 13.09 -6.55 17.01
C ASP A 38 12.90 -5.13 16.45
N PRO A 39 13.84 -4.18 16.67
CA PRO A 39 13.72 -2.82 16.16
C PRO A 39 13.65 -2.72 14.63
N GLU A 40 14.15 -3.70 13.89
CA GLU A 40 14.08 -3.75 12.43
C GLU A 40 12.73 -4.24 11.91
N HIS A 41 11.89 -4.83 12.77
CA HIS A 41 10.57 -5.30 12.38
C HIS A 41 9.66 -4.14 11.97
N ILE A 42 8.92 -4.28 10.86
CA ILE A 42 8.09 -3.20 10.28
C ILE A 42 7.14 -2.59 11.32
N TYR A 43 6.45 -3.42 12.10
CA TYR A 43 5.60 -2.96 13.20
C TYR A 43 6.33 -2.00 14.16
N GLN A 44 7.57 -2.31 14.56
CA GLN A 44 8.32 -1.47 15.50
C GLN A 44 8.79 -0.17 14.84
N GLN A 45 9.19 -0.22 13.58
CA GLN A 45 9.58 0.98 12.82
C GLN A 45 8.41 1.95 12.67
N VAL A 46 7.25 1.48 12.21
CA VAL A 46 6.05 2.33 12.06
C VAL A 46 5.57 2.84 13.41
N SER A 47 5.67 2.03 14.46
CA SER A 47 5.33 2.45 15.83
C SER A 47 6.21 3.56 16.38
N LYS A 48 7.45 3.69 15.89
CA LYS A 48 8.36 4.80 16.21
C LYS A 48 8.15 6.01 15.31
N GLY A 49 7.18 5.96 14.40
CA GLY A 49 6.91 7.02 13.42
C GLY A 49 7.87 7.04 12.23
N THR A 50 8.67 5.99 12.05
CA THR A 50 9.55 5.85 10.88
C THR A 50 8.86 5.04 9.78
N LEU A 51 8.97 5.49 8.54
CA LEU A 51 8.46 4.79 7.37
C LEU A 51 9.60 3.95 6.76
N PRO A 52 9.60 2.62 6.93
CA PRO A 52 10.64 1.78 6.35
C PRO A 52 10.58 1.81 4.82
N ALA A 53 11.71 1.58 4.16
CA ALA A 53 11.75 1.49 2.70
C ALA A 53 10.81 0.39 2.20
N GLY A 54 9.91 0.71 1.27
CA GLY A 54 8.90 -0.24 0.76
C GLY A 54 7.66 -0.37 1.64
N ILE A 55 7.42 0.55 2.58
CA ILE A 55 6.22 0.56 3.43
C ILE A 55 4.92 0.64 2.60
N GLU A 56 5.01 1.12 1.37
CA GLU A 56 3.90 1.24 0.42
C GLU A 56 3.20 -0.11 0.16
N TYR A 57 3.92 -1.24 0.26
CA TYR A 57 3.32 -2.57 0.13
C TYR A 57 2.46 -3.00 1.34
N TRP A 58 2.41 -2.19 2.40
CA TRP A 58 1.48 -2.33 3.52
C TRP A 58 0.44 -1.20 3.56
N GLN A 59 0.29 -0.43 2.48
CA GLN A 59 -0.71 0.64 2.37
C GLN A 59 -2.12 0.24 2.86
N PRO A 60 -2.66 -0.96 2.59
CA PRO A 60 -3.98 -1.36 3.08
C PRO A 60 -4.13 -1.28 4.60
N LEU A 61 -3.07 -1.51 5.38
CA LEU A 61 -3.13 -1.46 6.84
C LEU A 61 -3.30 -0.05 7.40
N PHE A 62 -3.09 1.00 6.59
CA PHE A 62 -3.30 2.39 7.00
C PHE A 62 -4.74 2.87 6.76
N PHE A 63 -5.61 2.04 6.19
CA PHE A 63 -7.01 2.35 5.93
C PHE A 63 -7.91 1.31 6.58
N SER A 64 -9.04 1.73 7.16
CA SER A 64 -10.00 0.82 7.79
C SER A 64 -10.86 0.07 6.76
N GLU A 65 -11.00 0.66 5.57
CA GLU A 65 -11.75 0.11 4.45
C GLU A 65 -10.77 -0.46 3.41
N PRO A 66 -11.17 -1.48 2.63
CA PRO A 66 -10.38 -1.97 1.51
C PRO A 66 -10.03 -0.86 0.51
N LEU A 67 -8.84 -0.94 -0.09
CA LEU A 67 -8.43 0.02 -1.12
C LEU A 67 -9.36 -0.09 -2.33
N PRO A 68 -9.94 1.02 -2.81
CA PRO A 68 -10.78 0.97 -3.98
C PRO A 68 -9.92 0.74 -5.23
N PRO A 69 -10.42 0.01 -6.24
CA PRO A 69 -9.74 -0.09 -7.52
C PRO A 69 -9.66 1.29 -8.18
N LEU A 70 -8.65 1.50 -9.02
CA LEU A 70 -8.43 2.79 -9.71
C LEU A 70 -9.66 3.26 -10.50
N PHE A 71 -10.45 2.34 -11.05
CA PHE A 71 -11.68 2.62 -11.79
C PHE A 71 -12.73 3.40 -10.99
N SER A 72 -12.69 3.36 -9.66
CA SER A 72 -13.58 4.15 -8.80
C SER A 72 -13.42 5.66 -8.98
N TYR A 73 -12.27 6.11 -9.48
CA TYR A 73 -11.98 7.52 -9.75
C TYR A 73 -12.41 7.96 -11.16
N PHE A 74 -12.86 7.05 -12.02
CA PHE A 74 -13.23 7.38 -13.39
C PHE A 74 -14.61 8.05 -13.45
N PRO A 75 -14.76 9.17 -14.19
CA PRO A 75 -16.08 9.74 -14.49
C PRO A 75 -16.98 8.76 -15.24
N ALA A 76 -18.30 8.93 -15.12
CA ALA A 76 -19.29 8.03 -15.70
C ALA A 76 -19.15 7.83 -17.23
N ASN A 77 -18.66 8.83 -17.96
CA ASN A 77 -18.55 8.81 -19.43
C ASN A 77 -17.12 8.53 -19.92
N THR A 78 -16.34 7.74 -19.16
CA THR A 78 -14.95 7.42 -19.51
C THR A 78 -14.91 6.35 -20.60
N LEU A 79 -14.27 6.67 -21.74
CA LEU A 79 -13.95 5.70 -22.78
C LEU A 79 -12.57 5.10 -22.51
N LEU A 80 -12.48 3.78 -22.45
CA LEU A 80 -11.23 3.04 -22.33
C LEU A 80 -10.80 2.54 -23.71
N VAL A 81 -9.58 2.89 -24.11
CA VAL A 81 -8.94 2.37 -25.32
C VAL A 81 -7.71 1.60 -24.90
N ASN A 82 -7.56 0.41 -25.43
CA ASN A 82 -6.49 -0.51 -25.09
C ASN A 82 -5.65 -0.84 -26.33
N THR A 83 -4.40 -1.24 -26.11
CA THR A 83 -3.45 -1.54 -27.19
C THR A 83 -2.65 -2.77 -26.84
N GLY A 84 -2.47 -3.68 -27.80
CA GLY A 84 -1.75 -4.93 -27.60
C GLY A 84 -2.60 -5.97 -26.87
N ASP A 85 -1.92 -6.89 -26.18
CA ASP A 85 -2.55 -8.03 -25.51
C ASP A 85 -2.56 -7.83 -23.99
N LEU A 86 -3.73 -7.43 -23.47
CA LEU A 86 -3.90 -7.11 -22.06
C LEU A 86 -4.00 -8.36 -21.21
N GLU A 87 -4.63 -9.41 -21.72
CA GLU A 87 -4.86 -10.65 -20.98
C GLU A 87 -3.53 -11.29 -20.64
N ASN A 88 -2.68 -11.54 -21.65
CA ASN A 88 -1.35 -12.09 -21.44
C ASN A 88 -0.47 -11.18 -20.56
N SER A 89 -0.59 -9.86 -20.70
CA SER A 89 0.19 -8.92 -19.88
C SER A 89 -0.26 -8.93 -18.41
N ALA A 90 -1.57 -9.01 -18.17
CA ALA A 90 -2.15 -9.05 -16.83
C ALA A 90 -1.84 -10.38 -16.13
N GLU A 91 -2.02 -11.51 -16.82
CA GLU A 91 -1.70 -12.84 -16.29
C GLU A 91 -0.22 -12.94 -15.92
N ARG A 92 0.67 -12.42 -16.79
CA ARG A 92 2.10 -12.37 -16.50
C ARG A 92 2.40 -11.53 -15.25
N PHE A 93 1.78 -10.37 -15.12
CA PHE A 93 1.96 -9.53 -13.94
C PHE A 93 1.48 -10.20 -12.66
N GLN A 94 0.32 -10.88 -12.71
CA GLN A 94 -0.22 -11.63 -11.58
C GLN A 94 0.71 -12.79 -11.19
N ALA A 95 1.21 -13.55 -12.16
CA ALA A 95 2.14 -14.65 -11.92
C ALA A 95 3.47 -14.16 -11.31
N ASP A 96 4.04 -13.08 -11.85
CA ASP A 96 5.27 -12.49 -11.32
C ASP A 96 5.08 -11.95 -9.88
N THR A 97 3.92 -11.35 -9.61
CA THR A 97 3.57 -10.84 -8.27
C THR A 97 3.42 -11.99 -7.27
N LEU A 98 2.71 -13.06 -7.64
CA LEU A 98 2.55 -14.24 -6.79
C LEU A 98 3.91 -14.91 -6.52
N ALA A 99 4.73 -15.10 -7.55
CA ALA A 99 6.07 -15.67 -7.40
C ALA A 99 6.95 -14.83 -6.46
N ARG A 100 6.85 -13.49 -6.51
CA ARG A 100 7.59 -12.61 -5.59
C ARG A 100 7.05 -12.68 -4.17
N PHE A 101 5.73 -12.76 -4.01
CA PHE A 101 5.09 -12.94 -2.70
C PHE A 101 5.55 -14.25 -2.04
N GLU A 102 5.55 -15.37 -2.77
CA GLU A 102 6.01 -16.67 -2.26
C GLU A 102 7.51 -16.66 -1.93
N ASN A 103 8.34 -16.10 -2.81
CA ASN A 103 9.79 -16.06 -2.61
C ASN A 103 10.23 -15.13 -1.47
N ARG A 104 9.53 -14.01 -1.26
CA ARG A 104 9.91 -12.99 -0.26
C ARG A 104 9.09 -13.05 1.03
N GLY A 105 7.94 -13.72 1.02
CA GLY A 105 7.05 -13.87 2.17
C GLY A 105 7.62 -14.73 3.31
N VAL A 106 8.82 -15.27 3.13
CA VAL A 106 9.54 -16.06 4.14
C VAL A 106 10.31 -15.20 5.17
N ASP A 107 10.49 -13.90 4.93
CA ASP A 107 11.17 -13.00 5.86
C ASP A 107 10.26 -12.67 7.06
N PRO A 108 10.57 -13.16 8.27
CA PRO A 108 9.72 -12.95 9.42
C PRO A 108 9.85 -11.55 10.04
N MET A 109 10.75 -10.69 9.54
CA MET A 109 10.79 -9.26 9.92
C MET A 109 9.86 -8.40 9.06
N ARG A 110 9.47 -8.92 7.89
CA ARG A 110 8.71 -8.23 6.87
C ARG A 110 7.63 -9.13 6.27
N PRO A 111 6.71 -9.67 7.08
CA PRO A 111 5.63 -10.49 6.55
C PRO A 111 4.80 -9.67 5.56
N LEU A 112 4.52 -10.27 4.40
CA LEU A 112 3.87 -9.59 3.28
C LEU A 112 2.35 -9.79 3.32
N LEU A 113 1.61 -8.79 2.86
CA LEU A 113 0.18 -8.94 2.61
C LEU A 113 -0.06 -9.86 1.41
N PRO A 114 -1.19 -10.58 1.39
CA PRO A 114 -1.58 -11.34 0.21
C PRO A 114 -1.79 -10.38 -0.97
N PRO A 115 -1.42 -10.76 -2.22
CA PRO A 115 -1.50 -9.86 -3.38
C PRO A 115 -2.86 -9.19 -3.59
N GLN A 116 -3.95 -9.88 -3.24
CA GLN A 116 -5.33 -9.40 -3.39
C GLN A 116 -5.65 -8.16 -2.53
N SER A 117 -4.80 -7.83 -1.55
CA SER A 117 -4.97 -6.60 -0.77
C SER A 117 -4.54 -5.34 -1.52
N LEU A 118 -3.74 -5.47 -2.59
CA LEU A 118 -3.20 -4.35 -3.35
C LEU A 118 -3.53 -4.41 -4.86
N TRP A 119 -3.76 -5.60 -5.41
CA TRP A 119 -3.99 -5.83 -6.84
C TRP A 119 -5.25 -6.63 -7.10
#